data_AF-A0A6H0ZZD2-F1
#
_entry.id   AF-A0A6H0ZZD2-F1
#
_cell.length_a   1.000
_cell.length_b   1.000
_cell.length_c   1.000
_cell.angle_alpha   90.00
_cell.angle_beta   90.00
_cell.angle_gamma   90.00
#
_symmetry.space_group_name_H-M   'P 1'
#
loop_
_entity.id
_entity.type
_entity.pdbx_description
1 polymer ?
#
loop_
_entity_poly.entity_id
_entity_poly.type
_entity_poly.pdbx_seq_one_letter_code
_entity_poly.pdbx_strand_id
1 'polypeptide(L)'
;MSGFEIDLDEIEGLPRPMRHHQAAILASTTLPSPDTGASTASTRDAIDRVSTLAGSFAADLDQGADGLDAVVATYQATDGRMNYWFETIQSAVVFG
;
A
#
# COMPACT_ATOMS: atom_id res chain seq x y z
N MET A 1 -4.21 -24.83 -5.49
CA MET A 1 -4.53 -23.60 -4.74
C MET A 1 -5.94 -23.20 -5.10
N SER A 2 -6.79 -23.05 -4.09
CA SER A 2 -8.19 -22.63 -4.27
C SER A 2 -8.18 -21.16 -4.70
N GLY A 3 -9.05 -20.73 -5.62
CA GLY A 3 -9.14 -19.32 -6.07
C GLY A 3 -9.58 -18.31 -5.00
N PHE A 4 -9.60 -18.72 -3.73
CA PHE A 4 -9.91 -17.93 -2.54
C PHE A 4 -8.75 -17.88 -1.54
N GLU A 5 -7.61 -18.48 -1.88
CA GLU A 5 -6.41 -18.49 -1.05
C GLU A 5 -5.66 -17.17 -1.26
N ILE A 6 -5.39 -16.47 -0.16
CA ILE A 6 -4.59 -15.25 -0.16
C ILE A 6 -3.12 -15.66 -0.35
N ASP A 7 -2.54 -15.28 -1.49
CA ASP A 7 -1.12 -15.44 -1.75
C ASP A 7 -0.34 -14.33 -1.03
N LEU A 8 0.24 -14.68 0.12
CA LEU A 8 0.99 -13.74 0.94
C LEU A 8 2.30 -13.29 0.27
N ASP A 9 2.92 -14.16 -0.53
CA ASP A 9 4.17 -13.83 -1.23
C ASP A 9 3.88 -12.78 -2.33
N GLU A 10 2.73 -12.91 -3.01
CA GLU A 10 2.27 -11.90 -3.95
C GLU A 10 1.97 -10.57 -3.24
N ILE A 11 1.25 -10.60 -2.11
CA ILE A 11 0.83 -9.40 -1.39
C ILE A 11 2.02 -8.67 -0.75
N GLU A 12 2.97 -9.37 -0.14
CA GLU A 12 4.16 -8.78 0.48
C GLU A 12 5.01 -8.00 -0.54
N GLY A 13 4.94 -8.39 -1.82
CA GLY A 13 5.64 -7.71 -2.91
C GLY A 13 5.02 -6.38 -3.37
N LEU A 14 3.76 -6.08 -3.02
CA LEU A 14 3.01 -4.94 -3.56
C LEU A 14 3.23 -3.57 -2.86
N PRO A 15 3.42 -3.47 -1.53
CA PRO A 15 3.55 -2.18 -0.84
C PRO A 15 4.68 -1.30 -1.38
N ARG A 16 5.83 -1.90 -1.71
CA ARG A 16 7.00 -1.17 -2.21
C ARG A 16 6.75 -0.50 -3.56
N PRO A 17 6.30 -1.20 -4.63
CA PRO A 17 5.98 -0.54 -5.90
C PRO A 17 4.84 0.47 -5.76
N MET A 18 3.85 0.25 -4.90
CA MET A 18 2.78 1.23 -4.64
C MET A 18 3.34 2.55 -4.09
N ARG A 19 4.19 2.50 -3.07
CA ARG A 19 4.87 3.69 -2.52
C ARG A 19 5.82 4.35 -3.53
N HIS A 20 6.47 3.56 -4.39
CA HIS A 20 7.27 4.11 -5.49
C HIS A 20 6.42 4.92 -6.47
N HIS A 21 5.26 4.39 -6.88
CA HIS A 21 4.34 5.09 -7.77
C HIS A 21 3.72 6.33 -7.11
N GLN A 22 3.38 6.24 -5.83
CA GLN A 22 2.92 7.37 -5.01
C GLN A 22 3.94 8.52 -5.02
N ALA A 23 5.22 8.23 -4.75
CA ALA A 23 6.28 9.23 -4.81
C ALA A 23 6.48 9.82 -6.21
N ALA A 24 6.39 9.00 -7.27
CA ALA A 24 6.52 9.45 -8.65
C ALA A 24 5.38 10.40 -9.05
N ILE A 25 4.14 10.09 -8.66
CA ILE A 25 2.98 10.94 -8.90
C ILE A 25 3.18 12.29 -8.21
N LEU A 26 3.49 12.29 -6.91
CA LEU A 26 3.72 13.53 -6.16
C LEU A 26 4.84 14.38 -6.76
N ALA A 27 5.94 13.76 -7.21
CA ALA A 27 7.03 14.47 -7.88
C ALA A 27 6.62 15.11 -9.21
N SER A 28 5.63 14.54 -9.91
CA SER A 28 5.13 15.05 -11.20
C SER A 28 4.06 16.15 -11.06
N THR A 29 3.51 16.38 -9.87
CA THR A 29 2.46 17.40 -9.63
C THR A 29 2.98 18.84 -9.56
N THR A 30 4.25 19.08 -9.89
CA THR A 30 4.79 20.45 -9.94
C THR A 30 4.15 21.23 -11.09
N LEU A 31 3.39 22.26 -10.73
CA LEU A 31 2.80 23.23 -11.66
C LEU A 31 3.88 23.84 -12.58
N PRO A 32 3.65 23.86 -13.91
CA PRO A 32 4.45 24.68 -14.81
C PRO A 32 4.38 26.16 -14.39
N SER A 33 5.51 26.87 -14.45
CA SER A 33 5.54 28.32 -14.16
C SER A 33 4.46 29.05 -14.98
N PRO A 34 3.73 30.03 -14.41
CA PRO A 34 2.75 30.85 -15.13
C PRO A 34 3.26 31.44 -16.45
N ASP A 35 4.58 31.64 -16.58
CA ASP A 35 5.25 32.13 -17.79
C ASP A 35 5.19 31.17 -18.99
N THR A 36 4.77 29.90 -18.80
CA THR A 36 4.73 28.87 -19.85
C THR A 36 3.40 28.78 -20.61
N GLY A 37 2.49 29.74 -20.42
CA GLY A 37 1.20 29.78 -21.13
C GLY A 37 0.00 29.29 -20.32
N ALA A 38 0.16 29.08 -19.01
CA ALA A 38 -0.95 28.89 -18.06
C ALA A 38 -1.70 30.20 -17.76
N SER A 39 -1.90 31.05 -18.78
CA SER A 39 -2.36 32.43 -18.62
C SER A 39 -3.89 32.55 -18.53
N THR A 40 -4.64 31.52 -18.95
CA THR A 40 -6.11 31.52 -18.82
C THR A 40 -6.54 30.95 -17.48
N ALA A 41 -7.64 31.48 -16.92
CA ALA A 41 -8.24 30.94 -15.69
C ALA A 41 -8.59 29.46 -15.85
N SER A 42 -9.12 29.05 -17.01
CA SER A 42 -9.42 27.66 -17.32
C SER A 42 -8.22 26.73 -17.31
N THR A 43 -7.02 27.20 -17.71
CA THR A 43 -5.80 26.38 -17.65
C THR A 43 -5.36 26.18 -16.20
N ARG A 44 -5.45 27.22 -15.37
CA ARG A 44 -5.17 27.11 -13.93
C ARG A 44 -6.13 26.16 -13.23
N ASP A 45 -7.44 26.33 -13.47
CA ASP A 45 -8.47 25.46 -12.90
C ASP A 45 -8.28 23.99 -13.30
N ALA A 46 -7.90 23.74 -14.56
CA ALA A 46 -7.62 22.39 -15.05
C ALA A 46 -6.39 21.79 -14.34
N ILE A 47 -5.31 22.56 -14.15
CA ILE A 47 -4.12 22.08 -13.46
C ILE A 47 -4.40 21.81 -11.98
N ASP A 48 -5.14 22.71 -11.30
CA ASP A 48 -5.50 22.53 -9.89
C ASP A 48 -6.33 21.26 -9.70
N ARG A 49 -7.26 20.99 -10.62
CA ARG A 49 -8.08 19.77 -10.61
C ARG A 49 -7.24 18.51 -10.79
N VAL A 50 -6.32 18.50 -11.76
CA VAL A 50 -5.42 17.36 -12.00
C VAL A 50 -4.50 17.16 -10.80
N SER A 51 -3.96 18.24 -10.22
CA SER A 51 -3.07 18.18 -9.06
C SER A 51 -3.79 17.63 -7.83
N THR A 52 -5.05 18.04 -7.61
CA THR A 52 -5.89 17.50 -6.54
C THR A 52 -6.16 16.02 -6.71
N LEU A 53 -6.52 15.59 -7.93
CA LEU A 53 -6.78 14.18 -8.23
C LEU A 53 -5.52 13.31 -8.11
N ALA A 54 -4.37 13.83 -8.55
CA ALA A 54 -3.09 13.16 -8.40
C ALA A 54 -2.72 13.01 -6.91
N GLY A 55 -2.96 14.04 -6.10
CA GLY A 55 -2.78 14.00 -4.66
C GLY A 55 -3.68 12.96 -3.97
N SER A 56 -4.96 12.88 -4.34
CA SER A 56 -5.87 11.87 -3.78
C SER A 56 -5.45 10.46 -4.19
N PHE A 57 -5.12 10.24 -5.46
CA PHE A 57 -4.68 8.93 -5.94
C PHE A 57 -3.36 8.49 -5.29
N ALA A 58 -2.43 9.42 -5.07
CA ALA A 58 -1.23 9.15 -4.30
C ALA A 58 -1.54 8.75 -2.85
N ALA A 59 -2.50 9.41 -2.20
CA ALA A 59 -2.95 9.01 -0.85
C ALA A 59 -3.60 7.62 -0.83
N ASP A 60 -4.40 7.29 -1.85
CA ASP A 60 -5.02 5.96 -1.98
C ASP A 60 -3.96 4.85 -2.14
N LEU A 61 -2.89 5.10 -2.89
CA LEU A 61 -1.76 4.17 -3.02
C LEU A 61 -1.04 3.95 -1.70
N ASP A 62 -0.85 5.00 -0.89
CA ASP A 62 -0.19 4.90 0.41
C ASP A 62 -1.05 4.11 1.42
N GLN A 63 -2.35 4.45 1.50
CA GLN A 63 -3.31 3.73 2.36
C GLN A 63 -3.46 2.27 1.96
N GLY A 64 -3.47 1.99 0.65
CA GLY A 64 -3.47 0.61 0.14
C GLY A 64 -2.23 -0.16 0.55
N ALA A 65 -1.04 0.46 0.46
CA ALA A 65 0.22 -0.16 0.87
C ALA A 65 0.23 -0.46 2.38
N ASP A 66 -0.20 0.48 3.20
CA ASP A 66 -0.31 0.29 4.66
C ASP A 66 -1.31 -0.82 5.02
N GLY A 67 -2.43 -0.90 4.29
CA GLY A 67 -3.41 -1.97 4.46
C GLY A 67 -2.83 -3.35 4.16
N LEU A 68 -2.04 -3.49 3.09
CA LEU A 68 -1.38 -4.74 2.73
C LEU A 68 -0.29 -5.11 3.75
N ASP A 69 0.52 -4.16 4.19
CA ASP A 69 1.50 -4.38 5.28
C ASP A 69 0.81 -4.89 6.55
N ALA A 70 -0.36 -4.33 6.90
CA ALA A 70 -1.14 -4.77 8.06
C ALA A 70 -1.71 -6.19 7.88
N VAL A 71 -2.14 -6.56 6.67
CA VAL A 71 -2.59 -7.93 6.36
C VAL A 71 -1.44 -8.91 6.56
N VAL A 72 -0.27 -8.66 5.96
CA VAL A 72 0.92 -9.52 6.10
C VAL A 72 1.32 -9.67 7.57
N ALA A 73 1.38 -8.57 8.31
CA ALA A 73 1.70 -8.60 9.74
C ALA A 73 0.69 -9.43 10.55
N THR A 74 -0.59 -9.36 10.22
CA THR A 74 -1.65 -10.12 10.90
C THR A 74 -1.52 -11.62 10.62
N TYR A 75 -1.22 -12.00 9.38
CA TYR A 75 -1.00 -13.39 9.00
C TYR A 75 0.23 -13.97 9.72
N GLN A 76 1.37 -13.29 9.64
CA GLN A 76 2.61 -13.72 10.33
C GLN A 76 2.42 -13.84 11.85
N ALA A 77 1.68 -12.93 12.48
CA ALA A 77 1.38 -12.99 13.91
C ALA A 77 0.42 -14.13 14.28
N THR A 78 -0.44 -14.56 13.35
CA THR A 78 -1.35 -15.69 13.53
C THR A 78 -0.59 -17.01 13.39
N ASP A 79 0.27 -17.12 12.39
CA ASP A 79 1.12 -18.29 12.17
C ASP A 79 2.09 -18.51 13.35
N GLY A 80 2.73 -17.44 13.83
CA GLY A 80 3.58 -17.51 15.02
C GLY A 80 2.83 -17.98 16.26
N ARG A 81 1.59 -17.53 16.45
CA ARG A 81 0.72 -17.99 17.56
C ARG A 81 0.33 -19.45 17.42
N MET A 82 0.01 -19.91 16.21
CA MET A 82 -0.31 -21.31 15.96
C MET A 82 0.89 -22.21 16.27
N ASN A 83 2.09 -21.82 15.82
CA ASN A 83 3.30 -22.58 16.09
C ASN A 83 3.57 -22.71 17.60
N TYR A 84 3.44 -21.61 18.36
CA TYR A 84 3.56 -21.63 19.82
C TYR A 84 2.60 -22.61 20.50
N TRP A 85 1.33 -22.63 20.07
CA TRP A 85 0.34 -23.56 20.63
C TRP A 85 0.67 -25.02 20.30
N PHE A 86 1.14 -25.31 19.08
CA PHE A 86 1.59 -26.65 18.71
C PHE A 86 2.75 -27.13 19.57
N GLU A 87 3.78 -26.29 19.75
CA GLU A 87 4.94 -26.61 20.60
C GLU A 87 4.52 -26.84 22.06
N THR A 88 3.62 -25.99 22.58
CA THR A 88 3.10 -26.10 23.95
C THR A 88 2.34 -27.42 24.14
N ILE A 89 1.42 -27.76 23.24
CA ILE A 89 0.64 -29.01 23.30
C ILE A 89 1.58 -30.22 23.18
N GLN A 90 2.52 -30.19 22.24
CA GLN A 90 3.47 -31.27 22.04
C GLN A 90 4.33 -31.49 23.30
N SER A 91 4.79 -30.41 23.94
CA SER A 91 5.53 -30.51 25.20
C SER A 91 4.68 -31.10 26.33
N ALA A 92 3.40 -30.73 26.43
CA ALA A 92 2.49 -31.25 27.44
C ALA A 92 2.15 -32.74 27.24
N VAL A 93 2.09 -33.22 25.99
CA VAL A 93 1.85 -34.63 25.66
C VAL A 93 3.09 -35.51 25.84
N VAL A 94 4.29 -34.96 25.60
CA VAL A 94 5.55 -35.74 25.71
C VAL A 94 6.03 -35.87 27.15
N PHE A 95 5.73 -34.91 28.02
CA PHE A 95 6.18 -34.88 29.42
C PHE A 95 5.06 -35.07 30.47
N GLY A 96 3.82 -35.34 30.04
CA GLY A 96 2.68 -35.67 30.90
C GLY A 96 2.36 -37.17 30.88
#